data_AF-A0A2U8FER7-F1
#
_entry.id   AF-A0A2U8FER7-F1
#
_cell.length_a   1.000
_cell.length_b   1.000
_cell.length_c   1.000
_cell.angle_alpha   90.00
_cell.angle_beta   90.00
_cell.angle_gamma   90.00
#
_symmetry.space_group_name_H-M   'P 1'
#
loop_
_entity.id
_entity.type
_entity.pdbx_description
1 polymer ?
#
loop_
_entity_poly.entity_id
_entity_poly.type
_entity_poly.pdbx_seq_one_letter_code
_entity_poly.pdbx_strand_id
1 'polypeptide(L)'
;MQTLSHSFGFPQPKEEDKAFYEEKAYDALSFLFLPLIITIPISSHNIEITITAYQQAIHFQSQKSINKFFSIPQNLNIHLLIYPKDLKILKSNLEVFSQVINYINNILLEMQEATLRHNQAKLKEKDILEIVATNPLLKRELKEFLDYELQDIKKYRRDIVDSWEHYRAFEAMF
;
A
#
# COMPACT_ATOMS: atom_id res chain seq x y z
N MET A 1 -28.84 -10.63 7.87
CA MET A 1 -28.17 -10.57 6.55
C MET A 1 -27.49 -11.91 6.30
N GLN A 2 -27.86 -12.64 5.25
CA GLN A 2 -27.02 -13.76 4.79
C GLN A 2 -25.74 -13.17 4.19
N THR A 3 -24.58 -13.68 4.59
CA THR A 3 -23.28 -13.30 4.05
C THR A 3 -23.14 -13.81 2.62
N LEU A 4 -22.49 -13.03 1.75
CA LEU A 4 -22.27 -13.38 0.33
C LEU A 4 -21.64 -14.78 0.17
N SER A 5 -20.76 -15.18 1.10
CA SER A 5 -20.16 -16.52 1.13
C SER A 5 -21.19 -17.65 1.15
N HIS A 6 -22.29 -17.49 1.89
CA HIS A 6 -23.37 -18.47 1.94
C HIS A 6 -24.15 -18.54 0.62
N SER A 7 -24.38 -17.41 -0.04
CA SER A 7 -25.15 -17.36 -1.30
C SER A 7 -24.39 -17.92 -2.50
N PHE A 8 -23.05 -17.86 -2.47
CA PHE A 8 -22.19 -18.23 -3.59
C PHE A 8 -21.27 -19.43 -3.30
N GLY A 9 -21.34 -20.03 -2.11
CA GLY A 9 -20.66 -21.28 -1.78
C GLY A 9 -19.14 -21.19 -1.64
N PHE A 10 -18.58 -20.00 -1.38
CA PHE A 10 -17.14 -19.81 -1.15
C PHE A 10 -16.81 -19.72 0.35
N PRO A 11 -15.57 -20.05 0.77
CA PRO A 11 -15.15 -19.97 2.17
C PRO A 11 -15.32 -18.56 2.72
N GLN A 12 -15.85 -18.43 3.93
CA GLN A 12 -15.90 -17.13 4.59
C GLN A 12 -14.48 -16.63 4.88
N PRO A 13 -14.16 -15.35 4.64
CA PRO A 13 -12.90 -14.75 5.08
C PRO A 13 -12.71 -14.97 6.58
N LYS A 14 -11.50 -15.36 6.96
CA LYS A 14 -11.14 -15.50 8.37
C LYS A 14 -10.52 -14.20 8.87
N GLU A 15 -10.45 -14.01 10.19
CA GLU A 15 -9.76 -12.85 10.78
C GLU A 15 -8.28 -12.78 10.38
N GLU A 16 -7.64 -13.93 10.15
CA GLU A 16 -6.26 -14.00 9.62
C GLU A 16 -6.13 -13.36 8.22
N ASP A 17 -7.21 -13.32 7.44
CA ASP A 17 -7.23 -12.75 6.08
C ASP A 17 -7.58 -11.26 6.05
N LYS A 18 -7.99 -10.67 7.19
CA LYS A 18 -8.50 -9.29 7.24
C LYS A 18 -7.52 -8.28 6.62
N ALA A 19 -6.24 -8.42 6.95
CA ALA A 19 -5.21 -7.51 6.47
C ALA A 19 -5.06 -7.54 4.94
N PHE A 20 -5.30 -8.69 4.30
CA PHE A 20 -5.29 -8.83 2.84
C PHE A 20 -6.46 -8.09 2.19
N TYR A 21 -7.68 -8.18 2.75
CA TYR A 21 -8.86 -7.54 2.19
C TYR A 21 -8.96 -6.04 2.45
N GLU A 22 -8.28 -5.52 3.48
CA GLU A 22 -8.18 -4.09 3.77
C GLU A 22 -7.07 -3.38 2.98
N GLU A 23 -6.36 -4.10 2.10
CA GLU A 23 -5.28 -3.55 1.28
C GLU A 23 -5.77 -2.42 0.37
N LYS A 24 -5.01 -1.32 0.33
CA LYS A 24 -5.14 -0.29 -0.70
C LYS A 24 -4.15 -0.60 -1.80
N ALA A 25 -4.64 -1.10 -2.94
CA ALA A 25 -3.81 -1.41 -4.12
C ALA A 25 -2.95 -0.22 -4.61
N TYR A 26 -3.37 1.02 -4.32
CA TYR A 26 -2.66 2.26 -4.67
C TYR A 26 -2.03 2.94 -3.44
N ASP A 27 -1.05 2.28 -2.83
CA ASP A 27 -0.18 2.92 -1.84
C ASP A 27 1.26 3.06 -2.35
N ALA A 28 2.09 3.76 -1.59
CA ALA A 28 3.47 4.10 -1.94
C ALA A 28 4.37 2.87 -2.21
N LEU A 29 3.98 1.70 -1.73
CA LEU A 29 4.64 0.41 -1.95
C LEU A 29 3.87 -0.50 -2.91
N SER A 30 2.97 0.04 -3.75
CA SER A 30 2.21 -0.73 -4.74
C SER A 30 3.09 -1.57 -5.69
N PHE A 31 4.36 -1.20 -5.89
CA PHE A 31 5.33 -2.00 -6.64
C PHE A 31 5.70 -3.32 -5.95
N LEU A 32 5.54 -3.43 -4.62
CA LEU A 32 5.68 -4.67 -3.86
C LEU A 32 4.43 -5.54 -3.90
N PHE A 33 3.46 -5.22 -4.76
CA PHE A 33 2.43 -6.18 -5.13
C PHE A 33 3.05 -7.50 -5.63
N LEU A 34 4.22 -7.41 -6.27
CA LEU A 34 5.07 -8.55 -6.53
C LEU A 34 6.26 -8.57 -5.55
N PRO A 35 6.61 -9.74 -5.00
CA PRO A 35 7.78 -9.89 -4.14
C PRO A 35 9.06 -9.53 -4.90
N LEU A 36 9.95 -8.76 -4.26
CA LEU A 36 11.30 -8.54 -4.75
C LEU A 36 12.20 -9.68 -4.27
N ILE A 37 12.83 -10.41 -5.18
CA ILE A 37 13.71 -11.53 -4.84
C ILE A 37 15.16 -11.11 -5.11
N ILE A 38 15.96 -11.05 -4.05
CA ILE A 38 17.40 -10.83 -4.12
C ILE A 38 18.09 -12.18 -4.13
N THR A 39 18.81 -12.48 -5.22
CA THR A 39 19.57 -13.73 -5.36
C THR A 39 21.04 -13.47 -5.07
N ILE A 40 21.60 -14.23 -4.13
CA ILE A 40 22.99 -14.13 -3.69
C ILE A 40 23.69 -15.44 -4.07
N PRO A 41 24.58 -15.42 -5.07
CA PRO A 41 25.35 -16.60 -5.45
C PRO A 41 26.45 -16.85 -4.41
N ILE A 42 26.44 -18.03 -3.79
CA ILE A 42 27.50 -18.51 -2.89
C ILE A 42 28.00 -19.85 -3.40
N SER A 43 29.21 -19.87 -3.96
CA SER A 43 29.82 -21.04 -4.59
C SER A 43 28.90 -21.64 -5.68
N SER A 44 28.32 -22.82 -5.46
CA SER A 44 27.42 -23.51 -6.39
C SER A 44 25.94 -23.44 -5.98
N HIS A 45 25.60 -22.59 -5.01
CA HIS A 45 24.26 -22.46 -4.46
C HIS A 45 23.78 -21.01 -4.51
N ASN A 46 22.51 -20.82 -4.88
CA ASN A 46 21.88 -19.50 -4.90
C ASN A 46 20.97 -19.36 -3.68
N ILE A 47 21.22 -18.32 -2.89
CA ILE A 47 20.38 -17.94 -1.76
C ILE A 47 19.39 -16.89 -2.23
N GLU A 48 18.12 -17.08 -1.93
CA GLU A 48 17.06 -16.11 -2.24
C GLU A 48 16.57 -15.43 -0.96
N ILE A 49 16.68 -14.10 -0.92
CA ILE A 49 16.01 -13.27 0.08
C ILE A 49 14.82 -12.61 -0.58
N THR A 50 13.64 -12.89 -0.05
CA THR A 50 12.38 -12.31 -0.51
C THR A 50 12.05 -11.08 0.31
N ILE A 51 11.86 -9.94 -0.33
CA ILE A 51 11.30 -8.72 0.24
C ILE A 51 9.87 -8.59 -0.26
N THR A 52 8.90 -8.59 0.64
CA THR A 52 7.47 -8.56 0.29
C THR A 52 6.70 -7.68 1.27
N ALA A 53 5.52 -7.21 0.89
CA ALA A 53 4.62 -6.54 1.82
C ALA A 53 4.23 -7.50 2.96
N TYR A 54 4.04 -6.96 4.17
CA TYR A 54 3.69 -7.75 5.37
C TYR A 54 2.53 -8.72 5.12
N GLN A 55 1.49 -8.21 4.44
CA GLN A 55 0.26 -8.94 4.16
C GLN A 55 0.47 -10.11 3.20
N GLN A 56 1.45 -10.02 2.29
CA GLN A 56 1.78 -11.06 1.33
C GLN A 56 2.70 -12.15 1.90
N ALA A 57 3.22 -11.98 3.11
CA ALA A 57 4.05 -13.00 3.77
C ALA A 57 3.32 -14.35 3.92
N ILE A 58 1.99 -14.37 3.89
CA ILE A 58 1.15 -15.58 3.91
C ILE A 58 1.45 -16.54 2.74
N HIS A 59 1.98 -16.03 1.63
CA HIS A 59 2.35 -16.84 0.46
C HIS A 59 3.71 -17.52 0.60
N PHE A 60 4.46 -17.24 1.67
CA PHE A 60 5.85 -17.70 1.89
C PHE A 60 6.02 -18.51 3.18
N GLN A 61 5.07 -19.38 3.50
CA GLN A 61 5.02 -20.12 4.78
C GLN A 61 6.24 -21.02 5.03
N SER A 62 6.95 -21.44 3.97
CA SER A 62 8.18 -22.24 4.05
C SER A 62 9.44 -21.43 4.37
N GLN A 63 9.36 -20.10 4.33
CA GLN A 63 10.44 -19.19 4.64
C GLN A 63 10.30 -18.61 6.05
N LYS A 64 11.40 -18.10 6.61
CA LYS A 64 11.43 -17.45 7.93
C LYS A 64 11.79 -15.98 7.81
N SER A 65 11.16 -15.17 8.67
CA SER A 65 11.52 -13.76 8.78
C SER A 65 12.95 -13.58 9.29
N ILE A 66 13.67 -12.71 8.61
CA ILE A 66 15.02 -12.26 8.94
C ILE A 66 15.08 -10.77 9.25
N ASN A 67 13.93 -10.12 9.45
CA ASN A 67 13.81 -8.69 9.75
C ASN A 67 14.79 -8.21 10.83
N LYS A 68 15.02 -9.03 11.87
CA LYS A 68 15.92 -8.71 12.99
C LYS A 68 17.39 -8.43 12.62
N PHE A 69 17.82 -8.79 11.41
CA PHE A 69 19.18 -8.52 10.92
C PHE A 69 19.26 -7.20 10.14
N PHE A 70 18.15 -6.52 9.89
CA PHE A 70 18.07 -5.33 9.04
C PHE A 70 17.38 -4.18 9.78
N SER A 71 17.73 -2.96 9.40
CA SER A 71 17.15 -1.74 9.95
C SER A 71 15.90 -1.37 9.17
N ILE A 72 14.81 -2.10 9.37
CA ILE A 72 13.55 -1.84 8.65
C ILE A 72 12.91 -0.54 9.17
N PRO A 73 12.69 0.46 8.30
CA PRO A 73 11.97 1.67 8.66
C PRO A 73 10.53 1.36 9.11
N GLN A 74 10.08 2.00 10.20
CA GLN A 74 8.75 1.75 10.79
C GLN A 74 7.59 2.04 9.83
N ASN A 75 7.79 2.95 8.89
CA ASN A 75 6.79 3.31 7.89
C ASN A 75 6.76 2.36 6.68
N LEU A 76 7.63 1.34 6.63
CA LEU A 76 7.61 0.30 5.61
C LEU A 76 7.00 -0.98 6.19
N ASN A 77 5.78 -1.31 5.76
CA ASN A 77 5.09 -2.54 6.13
C ASN A 77 5.59 -3.72 5.30
N ILE A 78 6.85 -4.13 5.52
CA ILE A 78 7.52 -5.17 4.72
C ILE A 78 8.10 -6.30 5.57
N HIS A 79 8.28 -7.46 4.93
CA HIS A 79 8.92 -8.64 5.46
C HIS A 79 10.12 -9.03 4.59
N LEU A 80 11.24 -9.35 5.25
CA LEU A 80 12.38 -10.02 4.64
C LEU A 80 12.35 -11.49 5.04
N LEU A 81 12.28 -12.36 4.05
CA LEU A 81 12.09 -13.80 4.21
C LEU A 81 13.21 -14.57 3.50
N ILE A 82 13.56 -15.73 4.07
CA ILE A 82 14.59 -16.62 3.50
C ILE A 82 14.25 -18.07 3.88
N TYR A 83 14.67 -19.04 3.07
CA TYR A 83 14.59 -20.43 3.47
C TYR A 83 15.51 -20.73 4.66
N PRO A 84 15.07 -21.54 5.65
CA PRO A 84 15.88 -21.87 6.83
C PRO A 84 17.25 -22.50 6.51
N LYS A 85 17.34 -23.30 5.43
CA LYS A 85 18.59 -23.90 4.95
C LYS A 85 19.57 -22.82 4.47
N ASP A 86 19.07 -21.84 3.73
CA ASP A 86 19.88 -20.79 3.11
C ASP A 86 20.36 -19.80 4.17
N LEU A 87 19.55 -19.51 5.19
CA LEU A 87 20.00 -18.71 6.33
C LEU A 87 21.20 -19.32 7.05
N LYS A 88 21.27 -20.66 7.16
CA LYS A 88 22.44 -21.33 7.76
C LYS A 88 23.68 -21.11 6.90
N ILE A 89 23.57 -21.29 5.58
CA ILE A 89 24.67 -21.07 4.63
C ILE A 89 25.15 -19.62 4.68
N LEU A 90 24.23 -18.65 4.67
CA LEU A 90 24.55 -17.24 4.72
C LEU A 90 25.28 -16.88 6.02
N LYS A 91 24.82 -17.38 7.16
CA LYS A 91 25.47 -17.15 8.47
C LYS A 91 26.86 -17.79 8.59
N SER A 92 27.12 -18.87 7.85
CA SER A 92 28.46 -19.46 7.77
C SER A 92 29.43 -18.64 6.92
N ASN A 93 28.93 -17.74 6.07
CA ASN A 93 29.71 -16.84 5.22
C ASN A 93 29.61 -15.40 5.74
N LEU A 94 30.27 -15.11 6.87
CA LEU A 94 30.11 -13.84 7.60
C LEU A 94 30.39 -12.59 6.76
N GLU A 95 31.41 -12.63 5.89
CA GLU A 95 31.74 -11.51 5.02
C GLU A 95 30.61 -11.22 4.02
N VAL A 96 30.13 -12.25 3.32
CA VAL A 96 28.98 -12.16 2.41
C VAL A 96 27.74 -11.69 3.17
N PHE A 97 27.51 -12.21 4.38
CA PHE A 97 26.35 -11.81 5.17
C PHE A 97 26.40 -10.32 5.55
N SER A 98 27.57 -9.80 5.92
CA SER A 98 27.77 -8.37 6.18
C SER A 98 27.49 -7.51 4.93
N GLN A 99 27.97 -7.95 3.76
CA GLN A 99 27.71 -7.27 2.49
C GLN A 99 26.20 -7.27 2.15
N VAL A 100 25.52 -8.39 2.37
CA VAL A 100 24.08 -8.53 2.17
C VAL A 100 23.28 -7.62 3.10
N ILE A 101 23.67 -7.53 4.38
CA ILE A 101 23.06 -6.62 5.35
C ILE A 101 23.19 -5.17 4.86
N ASN A 102 24.38 -4.75 4.45
CA ASN A 102 24.61 -3.38 3.96
C ASN A 102 23.82 -3.09 2.68
N TYR A 103 23.85 -4.01 1.72
CA TYR A 103 23.14 -3.87 0.45
C TYR A 103 21.63 -3.72 0.65
N ILE A 104 21.04 -4.62 1.45
CA ILE A 104 19.60 -4.58 1.71
C ILE A 104 19.23 -3.34 2.51
N ASN A 105 20.00 -2.96 3.55
CA ASN A 105 19.71 -1.73 4.30
C ASN A 105 19.70 -0.48 3.41
N ASN A 106 20.58 -0.41 2.41
CA ASN A 106 20.55 0.67 1.43
C ASN A 106 19.26 0.65 0.59
N ILE A 107 18.81 -0.52 0.13
CA ILE A 107 17.51 -0.65 -0.57
C ILE A 107 16.38 -0.17 0.35
N LEU A 108 16.38 -0.56 1.62
CA LEU A 108 15.34 -0.16 2.57
C LEU A 108 15.29 1.36 2.78
N LEU A 109 16.44 2.02 2.82
CA LEU A 109 16.53 3.48 2.90
C LEU A 109 15.96 4.15 1.65
N GLU A 110 16.35 3.68 0.46
CA GLU A 110 15.82 4.20 -0.81
C GLU A 110 14.31 4.01 -0.92
N MET A 111 13.80 2.86 -0.47
CA MET A 111 12.35 2.59 -0.41
C MET A 111 11.63 3.54 0.56
N GLN A 112 12.25 3.86 1.70
CA GLN A 112 11.71 4.83 2.65
C GLN A 112 11.59 6.21 2.02
N GLU A 113 12.65 6.70 1.37
CA GLU A 113 12.63 8.00 0.73
C GLU A 113 11.64 8.06 -0.43
N ALA A 114 11.58 7.01 -1.26
CA ALA A 114 10.60 6.90 -2.33
C ALA A 114 9.17 6.95 -1.77
N THR A 115 8.93 6.28 -0.64
CA THR A 115 7.64 6.32 0.06
C THR A 115 7.28 7.71 0.56
N LEU A 116 8.25 8.43 1.14
CA LEU A 116 8.06 9.81 1.59
C LEU A 116 7.74 10.75 0.42
N ARG A 117 8.50 10.66 -0.69
CA ARG A 117 8.26 11.46 -1.89
C ARG A 117 6.87 11.18 -2.48
N HIS A 118 6.48 9.92 -2.58
CA HIS A 118 5.16 9.53 -3.07
C HIS A 118 4.06 10.11 -2.17
N ASN A 119 4.20 10.00 -0.84
CA ASN A 119 3.21 10.53 0.11
C ASN A 119 3.13 12.06 0.10
N GLN A 120 4.24 12.76 -0.16
CA GLN A 120 4.25 14.22 -0.32
C GLN A 120 3.60 14.66 -1.63
N ALA A 121 3.70 13.85 -2.69
CA ALA A 121 3.09 14.11 -4.00
C ALA A 121 1.61 13.69 -4.09
N LYS A 122 1.06 12.98 -3.09
CA LYS A 122 -0.35 12.60 -3.08
C LYS A 122 -1.21 13.87 -3.06
N LEU A 123 -2.06 13.99 -4.08
CA LEU A 123 -3.09 15.03 -4.14
C LEU A 123 -4.01 14.90 -2.92
N LYS A 124 -4.17 16.00 -2.21
CA LYS A 124 -5.14 16.16 -1.13
C LYS A 124 -6.42 16.72 -1.70
N GLU A 125 -7.51 16.55 -0.96
CA GLU A 125 -8.82 17.08 -1.32
C GLU A 125 -8.78 18.61 -1.51
N LYS A 126 -7.94 19.31 -0.74
CA LYS A 126 -7.70 20.75 -0.91
C LYS A 126 -7.04 21.11 -2.24
N ASP A 127 -6.11 20.28 -2.71
CA ASP A 127 -5.41 20.50 -3.98
C ASP A 127 -6.41 20.37 -5.15
N ILE A 128 -7.36 19.44 -5.05
CA ILE A 128 -8.46 19.31 -6.02
C ILE A 128 -9.35 20.55 -6.02
N LEU A 129 -9.73 21.04 -4.83
CA LEU A 129 -10.53 22.27 -4.70
C LEU A 129 -9.82 23.49 -5.31
N GLU A 130 -8.49 23.60 -5.15
CA GLU A 130 -7.70 24.67 -5.75
C GLU A 130 -7.65 24.58 -7.28
N ILE A 131 -7.46 23.37 -7.83
CA ILE A 131 -7.51 23.13 -9.29
C ILE A 131 -8.86 23.54 -9.85
N VAL A 132 -9.95 23.17 -9.17
CA VAL A 132 -11.31 23.55 -9.58
C VAL A 132 -11.51 25.06 -9.47
N ALA A 133 -11.06 25.71 -8.39
CA ALA A 133 -11.20 27.15 -8.21
C ALA A 133 -10.46 27.97 -9.29
N THR A 134 -9.30 27.49 -9.72
CA THR A 134 -8.42 28.17 -10.70
C THR A 134 -8.76 27.87 -12.16
N ASN A 135 -9.62 26.88 -12.43
CA ASN A 135 -10.07 26.52 -13.78
C ASN A 135 -11.57 26.81 -13.97
N PRO A 136 -11.95 27.97 -14.55
CA PRO A 136 -13.36 28.36 -14.68
C PRO A 136 -14.23 27.39 -15.49
N LEU A 137 -13.66 26.74 -16.50
CA LEU A 137 -14.38 25.77 -17.33
C LEU A 137 -14.73 24.53 -16.49
N LEU A 138 -13.72 23.92 -15.87
CA LEU A 138 -13.89 22.76 -15.00
C LEU A 138 -14.85 23.06 -13.85
N LYS A 139 -14.71 24.24 -13.24
CA LYS A 139 -15.58 24.69 -12.15
C LYS A 139 -17.05 24.67 -12.57
N ARG A 140 -17.37 25.28 -13.72
CA ARG A 140 -18.74 25.34 -14.24
C ARG A 140 -19.27 23.95 -14.63
N GLU A 141 -18.49 23.17 -15.38
CA GLU A 141 -18.90 21.83 -15.81
C GLU A 141 -19.18 20.91 -14.61
N LEU A 142 -18.31 20.94 -13.60
CA LEU A 142 -18.50 20.18 -12.37
C LEU A 142 -19.74 20.64 -11.60
N LYS A 143 -20.02 21.95 -11.56
CA LYS A 143 -21.21 22.50 -10.89
C LYS A 143 -22.50 22.06 -11.57
N GLU A 144 -22.56 22.18 -12.90
CA GLU A 144 -23.72 21.75 -13.68
C GLU A 144 -23.98 20.25 -13.50
N PHE A 145 -22.93 19.44 -13.55
CA PHE A 145 -23.02 18.00 -13.30
C PHE A 145 -23.53 17.68 -11.89
N LEU A 146 -22.93 18.27 -10.86
CA LEU A 146 -23.31 18.01 -9.46
C LEU A 146 -24.71 18.53 -9.11
N ASP A 147 -25.15 19.66 -9.68
CA ASP A 147 -26.51 20.15 -9.44
C ASP A 147 -27.58 19.22 -10.00
N TYR A 148 -27.31 18.60 -11.16
CA TYR A 148 -28.20 17.58 -11.73
C TYR A 148 -28.19 16.29 -10.92
N GLU A 149 -27.02 15.71 -10.66
CA GLU A 149 -26.89 14.41 -9.97
C GLU A 149 -27.38 14.47 -8.51
N LEU A 150 -27.19 15.61 -7.83
CA LEU A 150 -27.55 15.76 -6.41
C LEU A 150 -28.96 16.31 -6.18
N GLN A 151 -29.76 16.57 -7.23
CA GLN A 151 -31.06 17.24 -7.10
C GLN A 151 -32.02 16.52 -6.12
N ASP A 152 -32.11 15.20 -6.20
CA ASP A 152 -33.01 14.40 -5.36
C ASP A 152 -32.48 14.29 -3.93
N ILE A 153 -31.17 14.09 -3.77
CA ILE A 153 -30.54 14.00 -2.44
C ILE A 153 -30.69 15.34 -1.71
N LYS A 154 -30.47 16.48 -2.38
CA LYS A 154 -30.70 17.83 -1.82
C LYS A 154 -32.16 18.06 -1.42
N LYS A 155 -33.12 17.44 -2.12
CA LYS A 155 -34.56 17.56 -1.86
C LYS A 155 -35.02 16.70 -0.68
N TYR A 156 -34.60 15.44 -0.63
CA TYR A 156 -35.14 14.46 0.34
C TYR A 156 -34.22 14.20 1.52
N ARG A 157 -32.91 14.42 1.38
CA ARG A 157 -31.87 14.08 2.37
C ARG A 157 -30.77 15.15 2.40
N ARG A 158 -31.19 16.40 2.59
CA ARG A 158 -30.27 17.55 2.65
C ARG A 158 -29.21 17.38 3.76
N ASP A 159 -29.57 16.71 4.85
CA ASP A 159 -28.67 16.36 5.95
C ASP A 159 -27.41 15.60 5.50
N ILE A 160 -27.52 14.77 4.46
CA ILE A 160 -26.38 14.05 3.89
C ILE A 160 -25.44 15.03 3.17
N VAL A 161 -25.98 15.90 2.32
CA VAL A 161 -25.20 16.87 1.54
C VAL A 161 -24.54 17.90 2.47
N ASP A 162 -25.26 18.32 3.51
CA ASP A 162 -24.75 19.28 4.52
C ASP A 162 -23.58 18.70 5.32
N SER A 163 -23.45 17.37 5.40
CA SER A 163 -22.33 16.70 6.05
C SER A 163 -21.05 16.70 5.20
N TRP A 164 -21.13 17.01 3.90
CA TRP A 164 -19.99 16.95 2.98
C TRP A 164 -19.19 18.25 3.00
N GLU A 165 -18.15 18.29 3.84
CA GLU A 165 -17.27 19.45 4.02
C GLU A 165 -16.68 19.99 2.69
N HIS A 166 -16.10 19.11 1.87
CA HIS A 166 -15.46 19.49 0.60
C HIS A 166 -16.47 20.00 -0.43
N TYR A 167 -17.69 19.43 -0.45
CA TYR A 167 -18.74 19.88 -1.35
C TYR A 167 -19.23 21.29 -0.98
N ARG A 168 -19.40 21.58 0.32
CA ARG A 168 -19.74 22.93 0.79
C ARG A 168 -18.64 23.95 0.45
N ALA A 169 -17.37 23.56 0.60
CA ALA A 169 -16.25 24.41 0.23
C ALA A 169 -16.24 24.72 -1.29
N PHE A 170 -16.60 23.74 -2.12
CA PHE A 170 -16.79 23.92 -3.57
C PHE A 170 -17.98 24.85 -3.89
N GLU A 171 -19.14 24.65 -3.27
CA GLU A 171 -20.33 25.50 -3.50
C GLU A 171 -20.08 26.97 -3.11
N ALA A 172 -19.26 27.23 -2.10
CA ALA A 172 -18.88 28.59 -1.69
C ALA A 172 -17.98 29.34 -2.71
N MET A 173 -17.55 28.68 -3.79
CA MET A 173 -16.76 29.28 -4.88
C MET A 173 -17.62 29.96 -5.97
N PHE A 174 -18.95 29.97 -5.79
CA PHE A 174 -19.97 30.56 -6.66
C PHE A 174 -20.78 31.60 -5.89
#